data_AF-A0A8H8DMA6-F1
#
_entry.id   AF-A0A8H8DMA6-F1
#
_cell.length_a   1.000
_cell.length_b   1.000
_cell.length_c   1.000
_cell.angle_alpha   90.00
_cell.angle_beta   90.00
_cell.angle_gamma   90.00
#
_symmetry.space_group_name_H-M   'P 1'
#
loop_
_entity.id
_entity.type
_entity.pdbx_description
1 polymer ?
#
loop_
_entity_poly.entity_id
_entity_poly.type
_entity_poly.pdbx_seq_one_letter_code
_entity_poly.pdbx_strand_id
1 'polypeptide(L)'
;SCICGQLTRFLLSFCLGRATEAANQPVVTFSSSGPGTYTLVMTDPDAPSRKDPKFGEWRHWVVTDITGGDVKNGKILTSYHGPAPPAGSGKHRYVFLLFKQPEGVQFKPFPEERPHFKARDFMKQHNLSPIGATFFESENK
;
A
#
# COMPACT_ATOMS: atom_id res chain seq x y z
N SER A 1 5.05 16.16 14.33
CA SER A 1 6.44 15.88 13.90
C SER A 1 6.42 14.69 12.96
N CYS A 2 6.54 14.88 11.64
CA CYS A 2 6.61 13.78 10.68
C CYS A 2 7.93 13.03 10.86
N ILE A 3 7.89 11.71 11.01
CA ILE A 3 9.09 10.87 11.06
C ILE A 3 9.46 10.58 9.60
N CYS A 4 10.44 11.32 9.08
CA CYS A 4 10.99 11.11 7.74
C CYS A 4 11.95 9.90 7.80
N GLY A 5 11.49 8.73 7.38
CA GLY A 5 12.34 7.57 7.18
C GLY A 5 13.07 7.69 5.83
N GLN A 6 14.37 7.96 5.86
CA GLN A 6 15.21 7.94 4.66
C GLN A 6 15.64 6.50 4.34
N LEU A 7 15.15 5.96 3.22
CA LEU A 7 15.74 4.79 2.58
C LEU A 7 16.15 5.15 1.15
N THR A 8 17.36 4.71 0.83
CA THR A 8 18.19 5.13 -0.29
C THR A 8 17.52 4.85 -1.64
N ARG A 9 17.54 5.88 -2.51
CA ARG A 9 17.18 5.95 -3.94
C ARG A 9 15.74 6.23 -4.39
N PHE A 10 14.72 6.13 -3.55
CA PHE A 10 13.40 6.68 -3.86
C PHE A 10 12.77 7.16 -2.56
N LEU A 11 12.74 8.48 -2.33
CA LEU A 11 12.08 9.08 -1.17
C LEU A 11 10.57 8.88 -1.31
N LEU A 12 10.05 7.77 -0.82
CA LEU A 12 8.64 7.70 -0.43
C LEU A 12 8.50 8.51 0.85
N SER A 13 8.07 9.76 0.72
CA SER A 13 7.77 10.60 1.88
C SER A 13 6.35 10.28 2.33
N PHE A 14 6.26 9.51 3.40
CA PHE A 14 5.01 9.37 4.14
C PHE A 14 5.02 10.42 5.26
N CYS A 15 4.17 11.43 5.17
CA CYS A 15 3.74 12.13 6.39
C CYS A 15 2.66 11.28 7.06
N LEU A 16 3.05 10.08 7.51
CA LEU A 16 2.30 9.32 8.48
C LEU A 16 2.75 9.88 9.84
N GLY A 17 1.90 10.65 10.51
CA GLY A 17 2.08 10.77 11.95
C GLY A 17 1.70 9.47 12.65
N ARG A 18 1.62 9.52 13.96
CA ARG A 18 1.51 8.38 14.88
C ARG A 18 0.46 7.35 14.41
N ALA A 19 0.53 6.08 14.81
CA ALA A 19 -0.42 5.02 14.38
C ALA A 19 -1.93 5.38 14.50
N THR A 20 -2.29 6.32 15.37
CA THR A 20 -3.63 6.92 15.50
C THR A 20 -4.06 7.80 14.30
N GLU A 21 -3.12 8.31 13.51
CA GLU A 21 -3.35 9.09 12.29
C GLU A 21 -3.54 8.22 11.04
N ALA A 22 -3.15 6.94 11.09
CA ALA A 22 -3.40 5.98 10.01
C ALA A 22 -4.89 5.57 9.90
N ALA A 23 -5.77 6.06 10.78
CA ALA A 23 -7.20 5.91 10.60
C ALA A 23 -7.71 6.65 9.33
N ASN A 24 -7.08 7.78 9.00
CA ASN A 24 -7.38 8.56 7.80
C ASN A 24 -6.43 8.18 6.65
N GLN A 25 -6.88 8.38 5.42
CA GLN A 25 -6.04 8.17 4.24
C GLN A 25 -4.81 9.08 4.31
N PRO A 26 -3.58 8.53 4.26
CA PRO A 26 -2.37 9.34 4.33
C PRO A 26 -2.12 10.10 3.03
N VAL A 27 -1.44 11.24 3.14
CA VAL A 27 -0.83 11.89 1.99
C VAL A 27 0.46 11.15 1.67
N VAL A 28 0.53 10.57 0.47
CA VAL A 28 1.69 9.80 0.01
C VAL A 28 2.25 10.47 -1.23
N THR A 29 3.51 10.89 -1.15
CA THR A 29 4.26 11.42 -2.27
C THR A 29 5.59 10.69 -2.43
N PHE A 30 6.07 10.60 -3.67
CA PHE A 30 7.33 9.97 -3.98
C PHE A 30 8.04 10.66 -5.15
N SER A 31 9.37 10.66 -5.14
CA SER A 31 10.15 11.17 -6.27
C SER A 31 10.08 10.19 -7.44
N SER A 32 9.48 10.57 -8.57
CA SER A 32 9.52 9.77 -9.80
C SER A 32 10.74 10.12 -10.64
N SER A 33 11.51 9.13 -11.10
CA SER A 33 12.71 9.35 -11.92
C SER A 33 12.38 9.38 -13.42
N GLY A 34 11.38 10.18 -13.81
CA GLY A 34 10.97 10.38 -15.21
C GLY A 34 9.48 10.16 -15.48
N PRO A 35 9.05 10.35 -16.75
CA PRO A 35 7.66 10.19 -17.16
C PRO A 35 7.22 8.73 -17.02
N GLY A 36 5.95 8.56 -16.66
CA GLY A 36 5.34 7.24 -16.47
C GLY A 36 4.25 7.28 -15.41
N THR A 37 3.50 6.18 -15.35
CA THR A 37 2.47 5.95 -14.34
C THR A 37 2.94 4.95 -13.30
N TYR A 38 2.38 5.06 -12.10
CA TYR A 38 2.76 4.26 -10.95
C TYR A 38 1.53 3.66 -10.26
N THR A 39 1.74 2.54 -9.58
CA THR A 39 0.73 1.88 -8.76
C THR A 39 1.19 1.82 -7.32
N LEU A 40 0.36 2.25 -6.38
CA LEU A 40 0.55 2.06 -4.95
C LEU A 40 -0.40 0.97 -4.45
N VAL A 41 0.12 0.03 -3.67
CA VAL A 41 -0.64 -1.01 -2.99
C VAL A 41 -0.33 -0.96 -1.51
N MET A 42 -1.36 -0.97 -0.66
CA MET A 42 -1.26 -1.19 0.78
C MET A 42 -1.90 -2.53 1.13
N THR A 43 -1.17 -3.39 1.82
CA THR A 43 -1.66 -4.72 2.19
C THR A 43 -1.19 -5.17 3.57
N ASP A 44 -1.98 -6.04 4.21
CA ASP A 44 -1.68 -6.65 5.51
C ASP A 44 -1.50 -8.18 5.36
N PRO A 45 -0.25 -8.70 5.37
CA PRO A 45 0.01 -10.13 5.27
C PRO A 45 -0.33 -10.88 6.57
N ASP A 46 -0.60 -10.17 7.66
CA ASP A 46 -0.76 -10.73 9.00
C ASP A 46 -2.23 -10.96 9.38
N ALA A 47 -3.19 -10.76 8.48
CA ALA A 47 -4.62 -10.91 8.78
C ALA A 47 -5.06 -12.39 8.91
N PRO A 48 -5.86 -12.78 9.94
CA PRO A 48 -6.35 -11.98 11.06
C PRO A 48 -5.38 -11.87 12.25
N SER A 49 -4.33 -12.69 12.29
CA SER A 49 -3.19 -12.51 13.21
C SER A 49 -1.92 -13.06 12.59
N ARG A 50 -0.75 -12.53 13.00
CA ARG A 50 0.56 -13.05 12.56
C ARG A 50 0.75 -14.55 12.80
N LYS A 51 0.11 -15.09 13.84
CA LYS A 51 0.26 -16.50 14.23
C LYS A 51 -0.56 -17.43 13.34
N ASP A 52 -1.63 -16.92 12.73
CA ASP A 52 -2.55 -17.70 11.87
C ASP A 52 -3.11 -16.78 10.76
N PRO A 53 -2.31 -16.43 9.73
CA PRO A 53 -2.67 -15.42 8.73
C PRO A 53 -3.60 -15.97 7.64
N LYS A 54 -4.74 -16.53 8.03
CA LYS A 54 -5.72 -17.18 7.13
C LYS A 54 -6.25 -16.27 6.03
N PHE A 55 -6.40 -14.98 6.29
CA PHE A 55 -6.94 -14.00 5.35
C PHE A 55 -5.85 -13.17 4.66
N GLY A 56 -4.59 -13.39 5.02
CA GLY A 56 -3.43 -12.69 4.47
C GLY A 56 -3.23 -13.01 2.97
N GLU A 57 -3.02 -12.02 2.11
CA GLU A 57 -2.84 -10.60 2.41
C GLU A 57 -4.19 -9.87 2.32
N TRP A 58 -4.50 -9.00 3.26
CA TRP A 58 -5.71 -8.18 3.21
C TRP A 58 -5.45 -6.92 2.37
N ARG A 59 -6.32 -6.63 1.40
CA ARG A 59 -6.19 -5.44 0.53
C ARG A 59 -6.71 -4.19 1.25
N HIS A 60 -5.82 -3.31 1.68
CA HIS A 60 -6.17 -2.07 2.38
C HIS A 60 -6.40 -0.90 1.43
N TRP A 61 -5.55 -0.76 0.41
CA TRP A 61 -5.61 0.38 -0.51
C TRP A 61 -4.91 0.03 -1.83
N VAL A 62 -5.49 0.42 -2.97
CA VAL A 62 -4.85 0.26 -4.29
C VAL A 62 -5.19 1.46 -5.15
N VAL A 63 -4.16 2.17 -5.57
CA VAL A 63 -4.27 3.34 -6.46
C VAL A 63 -3.36 3.12 -7.65
N THR A 64 -3.91 3.23 -8.85
CA THR A 64 -3.21 3.06 -10.13
C THR A 64 -3.10 4.38 -10.86
N ASP A 65 -2.39 4.40 -11.98
CA ASP A 65 -2.31 5.53 -12.90
C ASP A 65 -1.83 6.82 -12.21
N ILE A 66 -1.00 6.67 -11.17
CA ILE A 66 -0.46 7.79 -10.41
C ILE A 66 0.55 8.52 -11.29
N THR A 67 0.38 9.84 -11.41
CA THR A 67 1.25 10.73 -12.19
C THR A 67 1.84 11.83 -11.31
N GLY A 68 3.06 12.28 -11.64
CA GLY A 68 3.71 13.38 -10.93
C GLY A 68 4.18 13.06 -9.50
N GLY A 69 4.18 11.78 -9.11
CA GLY A 69 4.67 11.36 -7.78
C GLY A 69 3.72 11.68 -6.63
N ASP A 70 2.47 12.05 -6.90
CA ASP A 70 1.44 12.33 -5.89
C ASP A 70 0.27 11.37 -6.07
N VAL A 71 0.03 10.53 -5.06
CA VAL A 71 -0.97 9.45 -5.11
C VAL A 71 -2.39 9.99 -5.28
N LYS A 72 -2.66 11.25 -4.91
CA LYS A 72 -3.98 11.88 -5.12
C LYS A 72 -4.36 12.01 -6.60
N ASN A 73 -3.37 12.01 -7.50
CA ASN A 73 -3.58 12.15 -8.94
C ASN A 73 -3.86 10.80 -9.61
N GLY A 74 -3.87 9.69 -8.86
CA GLY A 74 -4.14 8.37 -9.39
C GLY A 74 -5.62 7.99 -9.38
N LYS A 75 -5.92 6.86 -10.00
CA LYS A 75 -7.22 6.21 -10.01
C LYS A 75 -7.34 5.22 -8.84
N ILE A 76 -8.38 5.38 -8.03
CA ILE A 76 -8.63 4.50 -6.89
C ILE A 76 -9.35 3.23 -7.38
N LEU A 77 -8.71 2.06 -7.20
CA LEU A 77 -9.34 0.74 -7.41
C LEU A 77 -9.74 0.11 -6.08
N THR A 78 -8.82 0.19 -5.13
CA THR A 78 -8.91 -0.05 -3.69
C THR A 78 -9.25 1.18 -2.86
N SER A 79 -10.43 1.43 -2.28
CA SER A 79 -10.55 2.58 -1.34
C SER A 79 -9.76 2.34 -0.06
N TYR A 80 -9.14 3.40 0.49
CA TYR A 80 -8.31 3.30 1.69
C TYR A 80 -9.15 2.78 2.86
N HIS A 81 -8.63 1.74 3.51
CA HIS A 81 -9.17 1.24 4.76
C HIS A 81 -8.01 1.19 5.74
N GLY A 82 -8.12 1.96 6.82
CA GLY A 82 -7.07 2.08 7.81
C GLY A 82 -6.79 0.77 8.56
N PRO A 83 -5.71 0.74 9.36
CA PRO A 83 -5.44 -0.35 10.30
C PRO A 83 -6.62 -0.57 11.25
N ALA A 84 -7.11 -1.81 11.32
CA ALA A 84 -8.09 -2.24 12.29
C ALA A 84 -7.77 -3.67 12.78
N PRO A 85 -6.57 -3.88 13.39
CA PRO A 85 -6.20 -5.21 13.85
C PRO A 85 -7.16 -5.67 14.96
N PRO A 86 -7.57 -6.95 14.99
CA PRO A 86 -8.41 -7.47 16.07
C PRO A 86 -7.73 -7.33 17.44
N ALA A 87 -8.49 -7.07 18.50
CA ALA A 87 -7.94 -6.99 19.84
C ALA A 87 -7.23 -8.30 20.23
N GLY A 88 -6.01 -8.20 20.75
CA GLY A 88 -5.21 -9.37 21.16
C GLY A 88 -4.57 -10.17 20.02
N SER A 89 -4.70 -9.75 18.76
CA SER A 89 -4.01 -10.37 17.59
C SER A 89 -2.51 -10.06 17.53
N GLY A 90 -2.05 -9.10 18.33
CA GLY A 90 -0.68 -8.60 18.33
C GLY A 90 -0.45 -7.53 17.25
N LYS A 91 0.80 -7.39 16.82
CA LYS A 91 1.20 -6.41 15.80
C LYS A 91 0.96 -6.92 14.39
N HIS A 92 0.30 -6.11 13.58
CA HIS A 92 0.08 -6.31 12.15
C HIS A 92 0.98 -5.39 11.33
N ARG A 93 1.53 -5.89 10.23
CA ARG A 93 2.32 -5.11 9.26
C ARG A 93 1.42 -4.56 8.18
N TYR A 94 1.42 -3.25 8.02
CA TYR A 94 0.81 -2.60 6.88
C TYR A 94 1.90 -2.23 5.90
N VAL A 95 1.98 -2.98 4.80
CA VAL A 95 3.04 -2.86 3.80
C VAL A 95 2.54 -2.01 2.64
N PHE A 96 3.26 -0.93 2.36
CA PHE A 96 3.10 -0.14 1.15
C PHE A 96 4.10 -0.61 0.10
N LEU A 97 3.61 -0.90 -1.09
CA LEU A 97 4.39 -1.32 -2.24
C LEU A 97 4.15 -0.32 -3.37
N LEU A 98 5.23 0.19 -3.96
CA LEU A 98 5.19 1.10 -5.09
C LEU A 98 5.75 0.41 -6.34
N PHE A 99 5.00 0.45 -7.42
CA PHE A 99 5.37 -0.16 -8.70
C PHE A 99 5.34 0.85 -9.85
N LYS A 100 6.23 0.68 -10.83
CA LYS A 100 6.16 1.31 -12.15
C LYS A 100 5.21 0.51 -13.03
N GLN A 101 4.33 1.22 -13.72
CA GLN A 101 3.46 0.61 -14.73
C GLN A 101 4.18 0.52 -16.08
N PRO A 102 3.96 -0.57 -16.85
CA PRO A 102 4.27 -0.56 -18.27
C PRO A 102 3.28 0.34 -19.01
N GLU A 103 3.68 0.80 -20.20
CA GLU A 103 2.82 1.64 -21.03
C GLU A 103 1.54 0.90 -21.45
N GLY A 104 0.40 1.59 -21.41
CA GLY A 104 -0.88 1.03 -21.85
C GLY A 104 -1.50 -0.03 -20.95
N VAL A 105 -0.97 -0.26 -19.74
CA VAL A 105 -1.56 -1.22 -18.79
C VAL A 105 -3.01 -0.83 -18.47
N GLN A 106 -3.88 -1.84 -18.40
CA GLN A 106 -5.27 -1.67 -17.97
C GLN A 106 -5.53 -2.48 -16.71
N PHE A 107 -6.29 -1.87 -15.80
CA PHE A 107 -6.71 -2.50 -14.57
C PHE A 107 -8.21 -2.75 -14.56
N LYS A 108 -8.59 -3.95 -14.14
CA LYS A 108 -9.99 -4.30 -13.88
C LYS A 108 -10.36 -3.90 -12.45
N PRO A 109 -11.62 -3.54 -12.19
CA PRO A 109 -12.10 -3.37 -10.82
C PRO A 109 -11.86 -4.64 -10.01
N PHE A 110 -11.52 -4.46 -8.74
CA PHE A 110 -11.47 -5.58 -7.81
C PHE A 110 -12.88 -5.95 -7.34
N PRO A 111 -13.09 -7.21 -6.91
CA PRO A 111 -14.29 -7.57 -6.17
C PRO A 111 -14.34 -6.81 -4.82
N GLU A 112 -15.53 -6.70 -4.23
CA GLU A 112 -15.71 -6.00 -2.94
C GLU A 112 -14.91 -6.68 -1.82
N GLU A 113 -14.73 -7.99 -1.92
CA GLU A 113 -13.90 -8.77 -1.01
C GLU A 113 -12.42 -8.34 -1.06
N ARG A 114 -11.88 -8.12 0.13
CA ARG A 114 -10.49 -7.74 0.39
C ARG A 114 -9.53 -8.86 0.83
N PRO A 115 -9.95 -10.00 1.42
CA PRO A 115 -9.02 -11.03 1.86
C PRO A 115 -8.40 -11.78 0.67
N HIS A 116 -7.34 -12.54 0.96
CA HIS A 116 -6.63 -13.37 -0.02
C HIS A 116 -6.04 -12.62 -1.21
N PHE A 117 -5.84 -11.31 -1.07
CA PHE A 117 -5.07 -10.55 -2.04
C PHE A 117 -3.61 -11.03 -2.02
N LYS A 118 -3.00 -11.08 -3.20
CA LYS A 118 -1.59 -11.46 -3.38
C LYS A 118 -0.93 -10.38 -4.22
N ALA A 119 -0.23 -9.45 -3.57
CA ALA A 119 0.44 -8.34 -4.24
C ALA A 119 1.44 -8.83 -5.31
N ARG A 120 2.10 -9.96 -5.06
CA ARG A 120 3.02 -10.60 -6.02
C ARG A 120 2.31 -11.05 -7.30
N ASP A 121 1.13 -11.62 -7.18
CA ASP A 121 0.39 -12.14 -8.34
C ASP A 121 -0.20 -10.98 -9.14
N PHE A 122 -0.72 -9.95 -8.44
CA PHE A 122 -1.13 -8.70 -9.06
C PHE A 122 0.01 -8.03 -9.84
N MET A 123 1.20 -7.93 -9.24
CA MET A 123 2.40 -7.40 -9.91
C MET A 123 2.72 -8.17 -11.19
N LYS A 124 2.74 -9.51 -11.13
CA LYS A 124 3.03 -10.36 -12.30
C LYS A 124 1.96 -10.25 -13.38
N GLN A 125 0.69 -10.27 -13.01
CA GLN A 125 -0.45 -10.19 -13.93
C GLN A 125 -0.43 -8.92 -14.77
N HIS A 126 -0.01 -7.80 -14.18
CA HIS A 126 0.03 -6.49 -14.84
C HIS A 126 1.44 -6.08 -15.29
N ASN A 127 2.42 -6.99 -15.21
CA ASN A 127 3.82 -6.75 -15.55
C ASN A 127 4.39 -5.48 -14.88
N LEU A 128 4.06 -5.27 -13.61
CA LEU A 128 4.48 -4.12 -12.83
C LEU A 128 5.92 -4.30 -12.35
N SER A 129 6.71 -3.23 -12.36
CA SER A 129 8.09 -3.25 -11.88
C SER A 129 8.19 -2.67 -10.47
N PRO A 130 8.67 -3.39 -9.45
CA PRO A 130 8.78 -2.86 -8.09
C PRO A 130 9.84 -1.77 -8.01
N ILE A 131 9.48 -0.63 -7.41
CA ILE A 131 10.38 0.53 -7.23
C ILE A 131 10.77 0.70 -5.77
N GLY A 132 9.83 0.45 -4.85
CA GLY A 132 10.05 0.68 -3.44
C GLY A 132 8.99 0.00 -2.58
N ALA A 133 9.35 -0.19 -1.32
CA ALA A 133 8.46 -0.72 -0.31
C ALA A 133 8.78 -0.07 1.03
N THR A 134 7.75 0.12 1.84
CA THR A 134 7.89 0.46 3.27
C THR A 134 6.77 -0.21 4.04
N PHE A 135 6.88 -0.26 5.36
CA PHE A 135 5.81 -0.76 6.21
C PHE A 135 5.79 -0.04 7.55
N PHE A 136 4.65 -0.12 8.22
CA PHE A 136 4.54 0.23 9.62
C PHE A 136 3.78 -0.87 10.36
N GLU A 137 3.90 -0.88 11.69
CA GLU A 137 3.19 -1.82 12.55
C GLU A 137 2.09 -1.11 13.33
N SER A 138 0.93 -1.77 13.47
CA SER A 138 -0.14 -1.33 14.37
C SER A 138 -0.68 -2.51 15.17
N GLU A 139 -1.16 -2.25 16.38
CA GLU A 139 -1.77 -3.24 17.27
C GLU A 139 -2.97 -2.62 17.98
N ASN A 140 -3.98 -3.44 18.27
CA ASN A 140 -5.12 -3.07 19.09
C ASN A 140 -4.99 -3.81 20.43
N LYS A 141 -4.73 -3.04 21.50
CA LYS A 141 -4.51 -3.55 22.86
C LYS A 141 -5.80 -3.54 23.65
#